data_AF-A0A132B1I4-F1
#
_entry.id   AF-A0A132B1I4-F1
#
_cell.length_a   1.000
_cell.length_b   1.000
_cell.length_c   1.000
_cell.angle_alpha   90.00
_cell.angle_beta   90.00
_cell.angle_gamma   90.00
#
_symmetry.space_group_name_H-M   'P 1'
#
loop_
_entity.id
_entity.type
_entity.pdbx_description
1 polymer ?
#
loop_
_entity_poly.entity_id
_entity_poly.type
_entity_poly.pdbx_seq_one_letter_code
_entity_poly.pdbx_strand_id
1 'polypeptide(L)' 'AAGAEVNAAPAGNDGQTALQAAAEVGHLKAVKRLLATGADVNAAASEYGRTALQAAAGGGYREVAERLRAAGA' A
#
# COMPACT_ATOMS: atom_id res chain seq x y z
N ALA A 1 16.29 3.23 -14.80
CA ALA A 1 15.12 2.81 -14.03
C ALA A 1 14.53 1.58 -14.70
N ALA A 2 14.37 0.46 -14.00
CA ALA A 2 13.55 -0.63 -14.51
C ALA A 2 12.10 -0.13 -14.51
N GLY A 3 11.44 -0.07 -15.68
CA GLY A 3 10.10 0.51 -15.87
C GLY A 3 8.97 -0.27 -15.21
N ALA A 4 9.11 -0.61 -13.93
CA ALA A 4 8.05 -1.22 -13.13
C ALA A 4 6.94 -0.20 -12.92
N GLU A 5 5.71 -0.60 -13.18
CA GLU A 5 4.56 0.27 -12.96
C GLU A 5 4.17 0.27 -11.47
N VAL A 6 4.27 1.42 -10.81
CA VAL A 6 4.08 1.57 -9.37
C VAL A 6 2.63 1.28 -8.94
N ASN A 7 1.68 1.57 -9.84
CA ASN A 7 0.25 1.37 -9.65
C ASN A 7 -0.27 0.14 -10.40
N ALA A 8 0.60 -0.85 -10.66
CA ALA A 8 0.15 -2.10 -11.25
C ALA A 8 -1.01 -2.68 -10.43
N ALA A 9 -2.09 -3.00 -11.13
CA ALA A 9 -3.30 -3.50 -10.49
C ALA A 9 -3.01 -4.80 -9.72
N PRO A 10 -3.72 -5.04 -8.60
CA PRO A 10 -3.66 -6.31 -7.88
C PRO A 10 -3.89 -7.50 -8.83
N ALA A 11 -3.02 -8.51 -8.78
CA ALA A 11 -3.16 -9.71 -9.61
C ALA A 11 -4.04 -10.77 -8.92
N GLY A 12 -5.24 -11.00 -9.47
CA GLY A 12 -6.19 -11.99 -8.93
C GLY A 12 -6.97 -11.52 -7.69
N ASN A 13 -7.81 -12.39 -7.14
CA ASN A 13 -8.77 -12.05 -6.09
C ASN A 13 -8.12 -11.75 -4.72
N ASP A 14 -6.91 -12.26 -4.50
CA ASP A 14 -6.09 -12.01 -3.31
C ASP A 14 -4.89 -11.10 -3.62
N GLY A 15 -4.84 -10.53 -4.84
CA GLY A 15 -3.74 -9.70 -5.27
C GLY A 15 -3.61 -8.44 -4.42
N GLN A 16 -2.42 -7.83 -4.47
CA GLN A 16 -2.14 -6.55 -3.81
C GLN A 16 -1.34 -5.64 -4.73
N THR A 17 -1.54 -4.32 -4.59
CA THR A 17 -0.56 -3.34 -5.07
C THR A 17 0.71 -3.40 -4.22
N ALA A 18 1.81 -2.86 -4.74
CA ALA A 18 3.05 -2.77 -3.97
C ALA A 18 2.87 -2.01 -2.65
N LEU A 19 1.99 -1.00 -2.62
CA LEU A 19 1.72 -0.21 -1.43
C LEU A 19 0.90 -1.00 -0.39
N GLN A 20 -0.11 -1.75 -0.83
CA GLN A 20 -0.91 -2.63 0.04
C GLN A 20 -0.03 -3.70 0.69
N ALA A 21 0.81 -4.38 -0.11
CA ALA A 21 1.75 -5.39 0.40
C ALA A 21 2.76 -4.82 1.40
N ALA A 22 3.34 -3.65 1.11
CA ALA A 22 4.26 -2.99 2.04
C ALA A 22 3.58 -2.58 3.35
N ALA A 23 2.31 -2.20 3.29
CA ALA A 23 1.53 -1.81 4.47
C ALA A 23 1.11 -3.01 5.32
N GLU A 24 0.78 -4.15 4.69
CA GLU A 24 0.39 -5.40 5.37
C GLU A 24 1.49 -5.98 6.25
N VAL A 25 2.77 -5.73 5.94
CA VAL A 25 3.90 -6.19 6.75
C VAL A 25 4.57 -5.05 7.55
N GLY A 26 3.96 -3.86 7.57
CA GLY A 26 4.47 -2.72 8.34
C GLY A 26 5.76 -2.10 7.80
N HIS A 27 6.10 -2.28 6.52
CA HIS A 27 7.38 -1.86 5.96
C HIS A 27 7.42 -0.36 5.64
N LEU A 28 7.54 0.48 6.66
CA LEU A 28 7.49 1.95 6.56
C LEU A 28 8.45 2.55 5.52
N LYS A 29 9.68 2.03 5.41
CA LYS A 29 10.66 2.53 4.43
C LYS A 29 10.20 2.28 2.99
N ALA A 30 9.55 1.15 2.70
CA ALA A 30 9.00 0.87 1.38
C ALA A 30 7.77 1.75 1.10
N VAL A 31 6.86 1.88 2.07
CA VAL A 31 5.68 2.77 1.97
C VAL A 31 6.10 4.21 1.63
N LYS A 32 7.09 4.76 2.34
CA LYS A 32 7.60 6.12 2.05
C LYS A 32 8.15 6.25 0.64
N ARG A 33 8.87 5.25 0.13
CA ARG A 33 9.42 5.25 -1.23
C ARG A 33 8.32 5.15 -2.28
N LEU A 34 7.38 4.23 -2.11
CA LEU A 34 6.26 4.03 -3.03
C LEU A 34 5.40 5.29 -3.16
N LEU A 35 5.08 5.94 -2.03
CA LEU A 35 4.36 7.22 -2.03
C LEU A 35 5.16 8.32 -2.74
N ALA A 36 6.49 8.38 -2.52
CA ALA A 36 7.34 9.36 -3.21
C ALA A 36 7.45 9.12 -4.72
N THR A 37 7.21 7.88 -5.18
CA THR A 37 7.15 7.51 -6.60
C THR A 37 5.75 7.62 -7.20
N GLY A 38 4.77 8.16 -6.47
CA GLY A 38 3.41 8.36 -6.99
C GLY A 38 2.50 7.13 -6.88
N ALA A 39 2.75 6.23 -5.93
CA ALA A 39 1.81 5.18 -5.61
C ALA A 39 0.45 5.78 -5.21
N ASP A 40 -0.63 5.28 -5.79
CA ASP A 40 -1.99 5.64 -5.44
C ASP A 40 -2.30 5.12 -4.04
N VAL A 41 -2.40 6.07 -3.10
CA VAL A 41 -2.67 5.79 -1.69
C VAL A 41 -4.06 5.18 -1.48
N ASN A 42 -5.00 5.48 -2.38
CA ASN A 42 -6.40 5.05 -2.33
C ASN A 42 -6.71 3.93 -3.32
N ALA A 43 -5.68 3.24 -3.82
CA ALA A 43 -5.85 2.12 -4.74
C ALA A 43 -6.83 1.09 -4.17
N ALA A 44 -7.80 0.71 -4.99
CA ALA A 44 -8.83 -0.27 -4.63
C ALA A 44 -8.19 -1.60 -4.22
N ALA A 45 -8.83 -2.27 -3.26
CA ALA A 45 -8.49 -3.63 -2.90
C ALA A 45 -9.01 -4.62 -3.96
N SER A 46 -8.36 -5.78 -4.06
CA SER A 46 -8.94 -6.96 -4.71
C SER A 46 -10.15 -7.49 -3.94
N GLU A 47 -10.88 -8.47 -4.49
CA GLU A 47 -12.12 -9.00 -3.91
C GLU A 47 -12.00 -9.39 -2.43
N TYR A 48 -10.89 -10.01 -2.05
CA TYR A 48 -10.61 -10.42 -0.67
C TYR A 48 -9.47 -9.61 -0.03
N GLY A 49 -8.99 -8.58 -0.73
CA GLY A 49 -7.87 -7.74 -0.33
C GLY A 49 -8.23 -6.67 0.70
N ARG A 50 -7.23 -5.87 1.06
CA ARG A 50 -7.35 -4.71 1.95
C ARG A 50 -6.72 -3.48 1.28
N THR A 51 -7.28 -2.30 1.54
CA THR A 51 -6.57 -1.06 1.22
C THR A 51 -5.29 -0.98 2.06
N ALA A 52 -4.33 -0.15 1.65
CA ALA A 52 -3.07 -0.01 2.38
C ALA A 52 -3.33 0.42 3.84
N LEU A 53 -4.29 1.32 4.08
CA LEU A 53 -4.64 1.77 5.43
C LEU A 53 -5.32 0.66 6.25
N GLN A 54 -6.25 -0.11 5.67
CA GLN A 54 -6.88 -1.24 6.33
C GLN A 54 -5.84 -2.31 6.72
N ALA A 55 -4.90 -2.62 5.83
CA ALA A 55 -3.82 -3.58 6.10
C ALA A 55 -2.92 -3.11 7.25
N ALA A 56 -2.48 -1.83 7.22
CA ALA A 56 -1.66 -1.26 8.28
C ALA A 56 -2.37 -1.23 9.64
N ALA A 57 -3.65 -0.84 9.66
CA ALA A 57 -4.47 -0.77 10.87
C ALA A 57 -4.71 -2.17 11.46
N GLY A 58 -5.08 -3.15 10.63
CA GLY A 58 -5.31 -4.53 11.07
C GLY A 58 -4.05 -5.23 11.58
N GLY A 59 -2.87 -4.86 11.06
CA GLY A 59 -1.58 -5.34 11.55
C GLY A 59 -1.00 -4.58 12.75
N GLY A 60 -1.64 -3.50 13.20
CA GLY A 60 -1.14 -2.68 14.31
C GLY A 60 0.07 -1.79 13.97
N TYR A 61 0.35 -1.57 12.68
CA TYR A 61 1.52 -0.81 12.22
C TYR A 61 1.26 0.70 12.26
N ARG A 62 1.21 1.25 13.47
CA ARG A 62 0.85 2.66 13.74
C ARG A 62 1.60 3.66 12.86
N GLU A 63 2.92 3.53 12.74
CA GLU A 63 3.73 4.49 11.94
C GLU A 63 3.41 4.44 10.45
N VAL A 64 3.03 3.26 9.93
CA VAL A 64 2.60 3.11 8.55
C VAL A 64 1.21 3.72 8.35
N ALA A 65 0.27 3.42 9.25
CA ALA A 65 -1.08 3.97 9.19
C ALA A 65 -1.06 5.51 9.24
N GLU A 66 -0.27 6.11 10.13
CA GLU A 66 -0.10 7.57 10.21
C GLU A 66 0.53 8.13 8.93
N ARG A 67 1.54 7.46 8.36
CA ARG A 67 2.17 7.91 7.11
C ARG A 67 1.20 7.85 5.92
N LEU A 68 0.35 6.83 5.85
CA LEU A 68 -0.68 6.69 4.82
C LEU A 68 -1.77 7.76 5.01
N ARG A 69 -2.28 7.98 6.22
CA ARG A 69 -3.24 9.06 6.53
C ARG A 69 -2.69 10.44 6.14
N ALA A 70 -1.41 10.69 6.43
CA ALA A 70 -0.74 11.92 6.03
C ALA A 70 -0.58 12.08 4.50
N ALA A 71 -0.67 10.99 3.73
CA ALA A 71 -0.72 11.01 2.28
C ALA A 71 -2.14 11.10 1.70
N GLY A 72 -3.19 11.11 2.54
CA GLY A 72 -4.59 11.17 2.11
C GLY A 72 -5.25 9.80 1.89
N ALA A 73 -4.77 8.77 2.57
CA ALA A 73 -5.45 7.47 2.69
C ALA A 73 -6.73 7.56 3.54
#